data_AF-X0RK47-F1
#
_entry.id   AF-X0RK47-F1
#
_cell.length_a   1.000
_cell.length_b   1.000
_cell.length_c   1.000
_cell.angle_alpha   90.00
_cell.angle_beta   90.00
_cell.angle_gamma   90.00
#
_symmetry.space_group_name_H-M   'P 1'
#
loop_
_entity.id
_entity.type
_entity.pdbx_description
1 polymer ?
#
loop_
_entity_poly.entity_id
_entity_poly.type
_entity_poly.pdbx_seq_one_letter_code
_entity_poly.pdbx_strand_id
1 'polypeptide(L)'
;SLYKLELHFESGSEVTDFNEVVFGIRKVEDYINKEGHRGFKINGQKVLIKGAGWTDDLFLQDTHESLEAQIAYVRHMNLNCIRLEGFWGKDQKLYDLCDQYGILMMVGWSCHWEHEQYLGKPVDPLYGGITEPEEIELIAQSWEDQILWLRNHPAIFVWNVGSDKVPHPELEKKYIESFNKYDRTRPYLNSTGGVGSEQGIITEEEVISEISGSSRVKMLGPYAYTPPVYWYTDKKLGGAYGFNTETCPGANVPPLESILKMIPGDQLWPINRTWEFHCGKNEFSTLDRFQKAIEKRYGKATDVAGFSKKAQVLNYELMRPMFEAFQANKSIATGVIQWMLNSALPNMYWQL
;
A
#
# COMPACT_ATOMS: atom_id res chain seq x y z
N SER A 1 -9.89 -7.40 -20.82
CA SER A 1 -9.25 -8.05 -21.96
C SER A 1 -7.94 -7.36 -22.25
N LEU A 2 -6.92 -8.13 -22.61
CA LEU A 2 -5.62 -7.63 -23.03
C LEU A 2 -5.48 -7.78 -24.55
N TYR A 3 -4.76 -6.86 -25.16
CA TYR A 3 -4.41 -6.81 -26.57
C TYR A 3 -2.90 -6.84 -26.70
N LYS A 4 -2.42 -7.24 -27.87
CA LYS A 4 -1.01 -7.33 -28.17
C LYS A 4 -0.71 -6.47 -29.40
N LEU A 5 0.31 -5.64 -29.30
CA LEU A 5 0.88 -4.84 -30.38
C LEU A 5 2.28 -5.37 -30.68
N GLU A 6 2.51 -5.78 -31.92
CA GLU A 6 3.84 -6.15 -32.42
C GLU A 6 4.37 -5.01 -33.29
N LEU A 7 5.58 -4.56 -33.01
CA LEU A 7 6.27 -3.48 -33.74
C LEU A 7 7.56 -4.04 -34.34
N HIS A 8 7.73 -3.83 -35.64
CA HIS A 8 8.89 -4.27 -36.40
C HIS A 8 9.56 -3.04 -37.00
N PHE A 9 10.87 -2.91 -36.84
CA PHE A 9 11.66 -1.88 -37.52
C PHE A 9 12.48 -2.52 -38.63
N GLU A 10 12.16 -2.19 -39.89
CA GLU A 10 12.73 -2.84 -41.07
C GLU A 10 13.70 -1.91 -41.81
N SER A 11 14.83 -2.47 -42.25
CA SER A 11 15.78 -1.81 -43.15
C SER A 11 15.97 -2.68 -44.39
N GLY A 12 15.44 -2.23 -45.53
CA GLY A 12 15.38 -3.05 -46.74
C GLY A 12 14.39 -4.21 -46.58
N SER A 13 14.87 -5.44 -46.62
CA SER A 13 14.06 -6.66 -46.42
C SER A 13 14.32 -7.36 -45.08
N GLU A 14 15.10 -6.74 -44.18
CA GLU A 14 15.47 -7.32 -42.90
C GLU A 14 14.80 -6.57 -41.74
N VAL A 15 14.22 -7.33 -40.81
CA VAL A 15 13.78 -6.80 -39.51
C VAL A 15 15.03 -6.57 -38.68
N THR A 16 15.29 -5.31 -38.33
CA THR A 16 16.47 -4.87 -37.56
C THR A 16 16.18 -4.72 -36.06
N ASP A 17 14.92 -4.51 -35.70
CA ASP A 17 14.47 -4.51 -34.31
C ASP A 17 13.01 -4.99 -34.20
N PHE A 18 12.66 -5.57 -33.06
CA PHE A 18 11.33 -6.08 -32.77
C PHE A 18 10.94 -5.76 -31.33
N ASN A 19 9.70 -5.33 -31.13
CA ASN A 19 9.15 -5.12 -29.79
C ASN A 19 7.69 -5.58 -29.71
N GLU A 20 7.32 -6.11 -28.55
CA GLU A 20 5.97 -6.57 -28.24
C GLU A 20 5.45 -5.81 -27.02
N VAL A 21 4.23 -5.27 -27.15
CA VAL A 21 3.55 -4.57 -26.06
C VAL A 21 2.19 -5.20 -25.82
N VAL A 22 1.98 -5.71 -24.61
CA VAL A 22 0.67 -6.12 -24.11
C VAL A 22 0.02 -4.92 -23.41
N PHE A 23 -1.24 -4.64 -23.72
CA PHE A 23 -1.96 -3.49 -23.15
C PHE A 23 -3.46 -3.77 -22.99
N GLY A 24 -4.13 -3.03 -22.11
CA GLY A 24 -5.58 -3.11 -21.92
C GLY A 24 -6.29 -1.81 -22.26
N ILE A 25 -7.43 -1.91 -22.95
CA ILE A 25 -8.27 -0.74 -23.26
C ILE A 25 -9.27 -0.55 -22.11
N ARG A 26 -9.11 0.54 -21.37
CA ARG A 26 -9.99 0.96 -20.27
C ARG A 26 -9.94 2.46 -20.09
N LYS A 27 -10.91 3.00 -19.38
CA LYS A 27 -10.93 4.38 -18.90
C LYS A 27 -10.81 4.38 -17.38
N VAL A 28 -9.88 5.16 -16.84
CA VAL A 28 -9.75 5.40 -15.40
C VAL A 28 -10.08 6.84 -15.11
N GLU A 29 -10.90 7.07 -14.09
CA GLU A 29 -11.28 8.41 -13.65
C GLU A 29 -11.30 8.44 -12.12
N ASP A 30 -10.96 9.56 -11.52
CA ASP A 30 -11.28 9.85 -10.14
C ASP A 30 -12.58 10.68 -10.05
N TYR A 31 -13.12 10.77 -8.83
CA TYR A 31 -14.20 11.69 -8.51
C TYR A 31 -14.09 12.12 -7.05
N ILE A 32 -14.61 13.29 -6.73
CA ILE A 32 -14.78 13.74 -5.35
C ILE A 32 -16.23 13.47 -4.93
N ASN A 33 -16.42 12.76 -3.82
CA ASN A 33 -17.75 12.48 -3.27
C ASN A 33 -18.33 13.72 -2.56
N LYS A 34 -19.58 13.63 -2.07
CA LYS A 34 -20.26 14.75 -1.41
C LYS A 34 -19.58 15.22 -0.12
N GLU A 35 -18.81 14.34 0.52
CA GLU A 35 -18.05 14.61 1.74
C GLU A 35 -16.63 15.12 1.44
N GLY A 36 -16.28 15.35 0.17
CA GLY A 36 -14.97 15.88 -0.21
C GLY A 36 -13.87 14.82 -0.34
N HIS A 37 -14.19 13.53 -0.36
CA HIS A 37 -13.19 12.46 -0.49
C HIS A 37 -13.05 11.94 -1.92
N ARG A 38 -11.81 11.66 -2.33
CA ARG A 38 -11.50 11.06 -3.64
C ARG A 38 -11.92 9.59 -3.68
N GLY A 39 -12.51 9.18 -4.79
CA GLY A 39 -12.75 7.79 -5.17
C GLY A 39 -12.48 7.58 -6.65
N PHE A 40 -12.57 6.34 -7.11
CA PHE A 40 -12.16 5.97 -8.48
C PHE A 40 -13.28 5.29 -9.25
N LYS A 41 -13.22 5.42 -10.58
CA LYS A 41 -14.06 4.73 -11.54
C LYS A 41 -13.20 4.01 -12.56
N ILE A 42 -13.63 2.81 -12.91
CA ILE A 42 -13.09 2.04 -14.03
C ILE A 42 -14.23 1.86 -15.04
N ASN A 43 -14.03 2.31 -16.27
CA ASN A 43 -15.03 2.28 -17.34
C ASN A 43 -16.38 2.88 -16.92
N GLY A 44 -16.34 4.02 -16.23
CA GLY A 44 -17.52 4.75 -15.74
C GLY A 44 -18.17 4.18 -14.46
N GLN A 45 -17.74 3.01 -13.99
CA GLN A 45 -18.28 2.37 -12.78
C GLN A 45 -17.46 2.75 -11.55
N LYS A 46 -18.11 3.27 -10.50
CA LYS A 46 -17.44 3.54 -9.21
C LYS A 46 -16.97 2.23 -8.60
N VAL A 47 -15.70 2.19 -8.19
CA VAL A 47 -15.09 1.04 -7.54
C VAL A 47 -14.75 1.41 -6.10
N LEU A 48 -15.27 0.63 -5.15
CA LEU A 48 -14.76 0.66 -3.78
C LEU A 48 -13.42 -0.09 -3.79
N ILE A 49 -12.34 0.62 -3.51
CA ILE A 49 -11.02 -0.01 -3.42
C ILE A 49 -10.97 -0.85 -2.13
N LYS A 50 -10.67 -2.13 -2.27
CA LYS A 50 -10.44 -3.08 -1.18
C LYS A 50 -9.11 -3.75 -1.45
N GLY A 51 -8.06 -3.21 -0.87
CA GLY A 51 -6.72 -3.67 -1.14
C GLY A 51 -5.89 -3.87 0.11
N ALA A 52 -4.61 -4.13 -0.12
CA ALA A 52 -3.60 -4.25 0.92
C ALA A 52 -2.24 -3.77 0.38
N GLY A 53 -1.37 -3.31 1.28
CA GLY A 53 -0.01 -2.87 0.92
C GLY A 53 0.86 -4.05 0.50
N TRP A 54 1.56 -3.95 -0.61
CA TRP A 54 2.52 -4.95 -1.07
C TRP A 54 3.92 -4.62 -0.53
N THR A 55 4.68 -5.65 -0.17
CA THR A 55 6.11 -5.53 0.05
C THR A 55 6.82 -6.70 -0.62
N ASP A 56 7.96 -6.45 -1.24
CA ASP A 56 8.82 -7.52 -1.75
C ASP A 56 9.53 -8.24 -0.59
N ASP A 57 10.04 -9.45 -0.85
CA ASP A 57 10.95 -10.15 0.05
C ASP A 57 12.11 -9.24 0.50
N LEU A 58 12.59 -9.40 1.74
CA LEU A 58 13.60 -8.52 2.34
C LEU A 58 14.89 -8.43 1.52
N PHE A 59 15.26 -9.50 0.82
CA PHE A 59 16.44 -9.53 -0.03
C PHE A 59 16.11 -9.29 -1.51
N LEU A 60 14.89 -8.84 -1.79
CA LEU A 60 14.31 -8.69 -3.11
C LEU A 60 14.45 -10.00 -3.88
N GLN A 61 14.05 -11.13 -3.28
CA GLN A 61 14.25 -12.47 -3.86
C GLN A 61 12.99 -13.14 -4.41
N ASP A 62 11.85 -12.46 -4.48
CA ASP A 62 10.63 -13.02 -5.08
C ASP A 62 10.87 -13.69 -6.43
N THR A 63 10.35 -14.91 -6.58
CA THR A 63 10.39 -15.66 -7.83
C THR A 63 9.08 -15.48 -8.57
N HIS A 64 9.03 -15.81 -9.86
CA HIS A 64 7.77 -15.76 -10.60
C HIS A 64 6.69 -16.64 -9.97
N GLU A 65 7.07 -17.79 -9.40
CA GLU A 65 6.17 -18.69 -8.69
C GLU A 65 5.69 -18.08 -7.35
N SER A 66 6.55 -17.37 -6.61
CA SER A 66 6.11 -16.69 -5.38
C SER A 66 5.15 -15.56 -5.70
N LEU A 67 5.39 -14.80 -6.77
CA LEU A 67 4.49 -13.74 -7.24
C LEU A 67 3.14 -14.32 -7.68
N GLU A 68 3.13 -15.42 -8.45
CA GLU A 68 1.91 -16.12 -8.85
C GLU A 68 1.08 -16.56 -7.66
N ALA A 69 1.70 -17.16 -6.64
CA ALA A 69 1.01 -17.58 -5.42
C ALA A 69 0.44 -16.39 -4.63
N GLN A 70 1.23 -15.32 -4.47
CA GLN A 70 0.80 -14.13 -3.74
C GLN A 70 -0.37 -13.41 -4.44
N ILE A 71 -0.31 -13.26 -5.76
CA ILE A 71 -1.42 -12.67 -6.54
C ILE A 71 -2.65 -13.58 -6.55
N ALA A 72 -2.48 -14.91 -6.57
CA ALA A 72 -3.59 -15.83 -6.37
C ALA A 72 -4.27 -15.64 -4.99
N TYR A 73 -3.50 -15.37 -3.93
CA TYR A 73 -4.06 -15.03 -2.61
C TYR A 73 -4.85 -13.72 -2.60
N VAL A 74 -4.37 -12.67 -3.29
CA VAL A 74 -5.14 -11.41 -3.44
C VAL A 74 -6.53 -11.72 -4.02
N ARG A 75 -6.60 -12.56 -5.07
CA ARG A 75 -7.85 -13.00 -5.68
C ARG A 75 -8.70 -13.85 -4.73
N HIS A 76 -8.09 -14.81 -4.02
CA HIS A 76 -8.80 -15.69 -3.08
C HIS A 76 -9.43 -14.91 -1.92
N MET A 77 -8.77 -13.85 -1.45
CA MET A 77 -9.29 -12.96 -0.42
C MET A 77 -10.36 -11.98 -0.94
N ASN A 78 -10.65 -12.00 -2.24
CA ASN A 78 -11.58 -11.08 -2.90
C ASN A 78 -11.20 -9.60 -2.70
N LEU A 79 -9.89 -9.35 -2.63
CA LEU A 79 -9.30 -8.03 -2.77
C LEU A 79 -9.26 -7.67 -4.26
N ASN A 80 -9.33 -6.38 -4.56
CA ASN A 80 -9.30 -5.86 -5.93
C ASN A 80 -8.12 -4.93 -6.19
N CYS A 81 -7.24 -4.73 -5.20
CA CYS A 81 -6.15 -3.77 -5.29
C CYS A 81 -4.94 -4.20 -4.46
N ILE A 82 -3.74 -3.87 -4.94
CA ILE A 82 -2.53 -3.81 -4.12
C ILE A 82 -1.94 -2.40 -4.21
N ARG A 83 -1.37 -1.91 -3.11
CA ARG A 83 -0.62 -0.64 -3.08
C ARG A 83 0.85 -0.92 -2.92
N LEU A 84 1.65 -0.42 -3.85
CA LEU A 84 3.10 -0.49 -3.81
C LEU A 84 3.57 0.86 -3.29
N GLU A 85 3.94 0.89 -2.02
CA GLU A 85 4.64 2.03 -1.42
C GLU A 85 6.15 1.77 -1.59
N GLY A 86 6.68 2.13 -2.76
CA GLY A 86 8.02 1.73 -3.19
C GLY A 86 8.04 0.33 -3.81
N PHE A 87 9.11 -0.42 -3.50
CA PHE A 87 9.52 -1.75 -3.99
C PHE A 87 8.65 -2.41 -5.09
N TRP A 88 9.29 -2.64 -6.23
CA TRP A 88 8.67 -2.66 -7.56
C TRP A 88 8.73 -4.02 -8.25
N GLY A 89 9.00 -5.09 -7.49
CA GLY A 89 9.40 -6.36 -8.05
C GLY A 89 10.73 -6.27 -8.82
N LYS A 90 11.14 -7.39 -9.41
CA LYS A 90 12.40 -7.50 -10.17
C LYS A 90 12.23 -7.21 -11.66
N ASP A 91 11.02 -7.40 -12.18
CA ASP A 91 10.67 -7.34 -13.59
C ASP A 91 9.15 -7.14 -13.77
N GLN A 92 8.66 -7.26 -15.01
CA GLN A 92 7.25 -7.01 -15.35
C GLN A 92 6.27 -8.04 -14.77
N LYS A 93 6.72 -9.18 -14.22
CA LYS A 93 5.85 -10.30 -13.87
C LYS A 93 4.75 -9.93 -12.88
N LEU A 94 5.05 -9.12 -11.86
CA LEU A 94 4.06 -8.67 -10.88
C LEU A 94 2.93 -7.88 -11.55
N TYR A 95 3.29 -6.97 -12.45
CA TYR A 95 2.35 -6.13 -13.19
C TYR A 95 1.54 -6.94 -14.21
N ASP A 96 2.19 -7.84 -14.94
CA ASP A 96 1.55 -8.77 -15.88
C ASP A 96 0.50 -9.65 -15.19
N LEU A 97 0.83 -10.18 -14.01
CA LEU A 97 -0.12 -10.96 -13.21
C LEU A 97 -1.31 -10.09 -12.81
N CYS A 98 -1.08 -8.87 -12.32
CA CYS A 98 -2.18 -7.97 -11.95
C CYS A 98 -3.07 -7.63 -13.15
N ASP A 99 -2.49 -7.42 -14.33
CA ASP A 99 -3.23 -7.20 -15.59
C ASP A 99 -4.11 -8.40 -15.95
N GLN A 100 -3.56 -9.61 -15.87
CA GLN A 100 -4.26 -10.87 -16.20
C GLN A 100 -5.37 -11.18 -15.20
N TYR A 101 -5.12 -10.98 -13.90
CA TYR A 101 -6.08 -11.27 -12.84
C TYR A 101 -7.11 -10.17 -12.63
N GLY A 102 -6.89 -8.98 -13.19
CA GLY A 102 -7.75 -7.80 -13.02
C GLY A 102 -7.64 -7.17 -11.64
N ILE A 103 -6.43 -7.20 -11.06
CA ILE A 103 -6.11 -6.60 -9.76
C ILE A 103 -5.56 -5.20 -10.01
N LEU A 104 -6.17 -4.20 -9.39
CA LEU A 104 -5.73 -2.81 -9.51
C LEU A 104 -4.43 -2.58 -8.74
N MET A 105 -3.61 -1.64 -9.22
CA MET A 105 -2.35 -1.27 -8.57
C MET A 105 -2.29 0.24 -8.33
N MET A 106 -1.94 0.62 -7.10
CA MET A 106 -1.42 1.95 -6.76
C MET A 106 0.10 1.85 -6.81
N VAL A 107 0.75 2.58 -7.71
CA VAL A 107 2.20 2.48 -7.96
C VAL A 107 2.82 3.83 -7.68
N GLY A 108 3.77 3.87 -6.74
CA GLY A 108 4.36 5.13 -6.29
C GLY A 108 5.53 5.07 -5.33
N TRP A 109 6.16 6.23 -5.12
CA TRP A 109 7.27 6.37 -4.20
C TRP A 109 6.88 5.97 -2.77
N SER A 110 7.85 5.43 -2.03
CA SER A 110 7.67 5.15 -0.61
C SER A 110 7.90 6.36 0.28
N CYS A 111 7.41 6.36 1.52
CA CYS A 111 7.72 7.41 2.51
C CYS A 111 9.22 7.52 2.91
N HIS A 112 10.10 6.60 2.49
CA HIS A 112 11.50 6.60 2.94
C HIS A 112 12.28 7.89 2.59
N TRP A 113 11.91 8.61 1.53
CA TRP A 113 12.52 9.91 1.20
C TRP A 113 11.93 11.07 2.01
N GLU A 114 10.84 10.83 2.75
CA GLU A 114 10.06 11.84 3.47
C GLU A 114 10.50 11.97 4.93
N HIS A 115 11.19 10.96 5.48
CA HIS A 115 11.57 10.88 6.90
C HIS A 115 13.08 10.76 7.11
N GLU A 116 13.62 11.58 8.02
CA GLU A 116 15.06 11.64 8.32
C GLU A 116 15.64 10.29 8.77
N GLN A 117 14.91 9.52 9.59
CA GLN A 117 15.36 8.22 10.07
C GLN A 117 15.64 7.20 8.95
N TYR A 118 14.99 7.36 7.80
CA TYR A 118 15.11 6.46 6.66
C TYR A 118 16.07 7.01 5.62
N LEU A 119 15.98 8.32 5.34
CA LEU A 119 16.82 8.96 4.33
C LEU A 119 18.26 9.20 4.83
N GLY A 120 18.46 9.37 6.14
CA GLY A 120 19.78 9.61 6.75
C GLY A 120 20.26 11.06 6.64
N LYS A 121 19.37 12.01 6.35
CA LYS A 121 19.65 13.46 6.37
C LYS A 121 18.42 14.25 6.84
N PRO A 122 18.59 15.52 7.28
CA PRO A 122 17.45 16.38 7.60
C PRO A 122 16.46 16.47 6.45
N VAL A 123 15.18 16.53 6.79
CA VAL A 123 14.07 16.61 5.84
C VAL A 123 13.18 17.82 6.16
N ASP A 124 12.56 18.38 5.14
CA ASP A 124 11.51 19.37 5.31
C ASP A 124 10.24 18.72 5.92
N PRO A 125 9.53 19.38 6.85
CA PRO A 125 8.31 18.86 7.46
C PRO A 125 7.18 18.55 6.47
N LEU A 126 7.07 19.32 5.39
CA LEU A 126 6.03 19.15 4.37
C LEU A 126 6.57 18.49 3.09
N TYR A 127 7.82 18.79 2.71
CA TYR A 127 8.39 18.41 1.42
C TYR A 127 9.40 17.26 1.47
N GLY A 128 9.63 16.67 2.64
CA GLY A 128 10.59 15.56 2.76
C GLY A 128 12.02 15.97 2.42
N GLY A 129 12.83 15.03 1.97
CA GLY A 129 14.26 15.25 1.75
C GLY A 129 14.68 15.61 0.32
N ILE A 130 13.78 15.66 -0.66
CA ILE A 130 14.14 15.93 -2.06
C ILE A 130 13.92 17.42 -2.36
N THR A 131 14.86 18.25 -1.90
CA THR A 131 14.74 19.71 -1.95
C THR A 131 15.87 20.38 -2.72
N GLU A 132 17.02 19.71 -2.88
CA GLU A 132 18.16 20.27 -3.61
C GLU A 132 18.01 20.09 -5.14
N PRO A 133 18.48 21.03 -5.96
CA PRO A 133 18.30 20.97 -7.42
C PRO A 133 18.77 19.66 -8.08
N GLU A 134 19.90 19.11 -7.64
CA GLU A 134 20.46 17.86 -8.17
C GLU A 134 19.59 16.64 -7.82
N GLU A 135 19.02 16.62 -6.61
CA GLU A 135 18.12 15.57 -6.14
C GLU A 135 16.79 15.65 -6.87
N ILE A 136 16.27 16.87 -7.05
CA ILE A 136 15.06 17.13 -7.81
C ILE A 136 15.21 16.62 -9.24
N GLU A 137 16.34 16.90 -9.90
CA GLU A 137 16.59 16.43 -11.27
C GLU A 137 16.69 14.91 -11.33
N LEU A 138 17.46 14.29 -10.43
CA LEU A 138 17.63 12.84 -10.37
C LEU A 138 16.29 12.11 -10.18
N ILE A 139 15.50 12.58 -9.22
CA ILE A 139 14.22 11.94 -8.88
C ILE A 139 13.17 12.21 -9.95
N ALA A 140 13.17 13.40 -10.58
CA ALA A 140 12.31 13.67 -11.73
C ALA A 140 12.61 12.75 -12.92
N GLN A 141 13.89 12.51 -13.24
CA GLN A 141 14.28 11.55 -14.28
C GLN A 141 13.84 10.12 -13.90
N SER A 142 14.03 9.73 -12.63
CA SER A 142 13.61 8.41 -12.14
C SER A 142 12.09 8.20 -12.26
N TRP A 143 11.30 9.26 -12.03
CA TRP A 143 9.85 9.25 -12.24
C TRP A 143 9.46 9.09 -13.72
N GLU A 144 10.14 9.80 -14.62
CA GLU A 144 9.94 9.65 -16.06
C GLU A 144 10.20 8.21 -16.52
N ASP A 145 11.33 7.62 -16.09
CA ASP A 145 11.69 6.25 -16.42
C ASP A 145 10.63 5.25 -15.92
N GLN A 146 10.08 5.45 -14.72
CA GLN A 146 9.00 4.63 -14.18
C GLN A 146 7.72 4.73 -15.01
N ILE A 147 7.29 5.93 -15.41
CA ILE A 147 6.11 6.07 -16.28
C ILE A 147 6.35 5.33 -17.59
N LEU A 148 7.52 5.52 -18.21
CA LEU A 148 7.85 4.86 -19.48
C LEU A 148 7.86 3.35 -19.36
N TRP A 149 8.38 2.82 -18.25
CA TRP A 149 8.47 1.39 -17.98
C TRP A 149 7.09 0.74 -17.78
N LEU A 150 6.16 1.44 -17.11
CA LEU A 150 4.96 0.81 -16.55
C LEU A 150 3.63 1.29 -17.16
N ARG A 151 3.60 2.37 -17.96
CA ARG A 151 2.36 2.99 -18.50
C ARG A 151 1.46 2.07 -19.33
N ASN A 152 1.98 0.95 -19.84
CA ASN A 152 1.21 0.00 -20.65
C ASN A 152 0.36 -0.96 -19.80
N HIS A 153 0.61 -1.08 -18.49
CA HIS A 153 -0.13 -1.98 -17.60
C HIS A 153 -1.52 -1.43 -17.22
N PRO A 154 -2.62 -2.04 -17.69
CA PRO A 154 -3.99 -1.66 -17.30
C PRO A 154 -4.34 -1.94 -15.83
N ALA A 155 -3.51 -2.63 -15.05
CA ALA A 155 -3.70 -2.79 -13.62
C ALA A 155 -3.50 -1.47 -12.86
N ILE A 156 -2.49 -0.69 -13.26
CA ILE A 156 -2.12 0.56 -12.58
C ILE A 156 -3.24 1.58 -12.77
N PHE A 157 -3.95 1.98 -11.73
CA PHE A 157 -5.08 2.91 -11.87
C PHE A 157 -4.79 4.29 -11.33
N VAL A 158 -3.70 4.46 -10.58
CA VAL A 158 -3.30 5.75 -10.03
C VAL A 158 -1.79 5.75 -9.84
N TRP A 159 -1.20 6.91 -10.11
CA TRP A 159 0.20 7.19 -9.86
C TRP A 159 0.35 7.93 -8.53
N ASN A 160 1.17 7.40 -7.64
CA ASN A 160 1.39 7.93 -6.30
C ASN A 160 2.79 8.57 -6.24
N VAL A 161 2.89 9.89 -6.26
CA VAL A 161 4.21 10.56 -6.26
C VAL A 161 4.68 10.97 -4.86
N GLY A 162 3.90 10.67 -3.84
CA GLY A 162 4.21 10.86 -2.43
C GLY A 162 3.35 9.94 -1.57
N SER A 163 3.82 9.68 -0.36
CA SER A 163 3.16 8.82 0.61
C SER A 163 2.55 9.65 1.75
N ASP A 164 3.36 10.08 2.70
CA ASP A 164 2.95 10.73 3.94
C ASP A 164 2.95 12.24 3.73
N LYS A 165 3.92 12.71 2.94
CA LYS A 165 4.18 14.11 2.57
C LYS A 165 3.84 14.39 1.11
N VAL A 166 4.13 15.60 0.64
CA VAL A 166 3.98 16.01 -0.77
C VAL A 166 5.34 16.33 -1.39
N PRO A 167 5.52 16.15 -2.71
CA PRO A 167 6.73 16.61 -3.39
C PRO A 167 6.93 18.12 -3.27
N HIS A 168 8.18 18.56 -3.19
CA HIS A 168 8.54 19.97 -3.31
C HIS A 168 7.97 20.59 -4.61
N PRO A 169 7.51 21.86 -4.66
CA PRO A 169 6.83 22.42 -5.83
C PRO A 169 7.61 22.30 -7.15
N GLU A 170 8.93 22.52 -7.13
CA GLU A 170 9.76 22.36 -8.34
C GLU A 170 9.87 20.90 -8.81
N LEU A 171 9.87 19.93 -7.87
CA LEU A 171 9.83 18.50 -8.19
C LEU A 171 8.47 18.12 -8.77
N GLU A 172 7.38 18.59 -8.16
CA GLU A 172 6.02 18.31 -8.63
C GLU A 172 5.76 18.88 -10.03
N LYS A 173 6.28 20.07 -10.37
CA LYS A 173 6.20 20.61 -11.74
C LYS A 173 6.81 19.64 -12.74
N LYS A 174 8.02 19.14 -12.47
CA LYS A 174 8.71 18.16 -13.33
C LYS A 174 7.93 16.84 -13.41
N TYR A 175 7.39 16.37 -12.29
CA TYR A 175 6.52 15.18 -12.30
C TYR A 175 5.30 15.35 -13.20
N ILE A 176 4.63 16.49 -13.10
CA ILE A 176 3.44 16.83 -13.90
C ILE A 176 3.80 17.00 -15.37
N GLU A 177 4.98 17.53 -15.71
CA GLU A 177 5.48 17.62 -17.09
C GLU A 177 5.62 16.23 -17.71
N SER A 178 6.36 15.31 -17.08
CA SER A 178 6.52 13.94 -17.59
C SER A 178 5.19 13.17 -17.59
N PHE A 179 4.36 13.33 -16.56
CA PHE A 179 3.01 12.75 -16.52
C PHE A 179 2.14 13.24 -17.69
N ASN A 180 2.13 14.55 -17.97
CA ASN A 180 1.38 15.11 -19.08
C ASN A 180 1.88 14.66 -20.45
N LYS A 181 3.19 14.40 -20.56
CA LYS A 181 3.83 13.95 -21.80
C LYS A 181 3.59 12.47 -22.07
N TYR A 182 3.63 11.62 -21.04
CA TYR A 182 3.72 10.17 -21.25
C TYR A 182 2.52 9.35 -20.80
N ASP A 183 1.73 9.80 -19.81
CA ASP A 183 0.54 9.06 -19.38
C ASP A 183 -0.50 9.93 -18.66
N ARG A 184 -1.45 10.48 -19.41
CA ARG A 184 -2.62 11.21 -18.87
C ARG A 184 -3.87 10.34 -18.72
N THR A 185 -3.75 9.02 -18.86
CA THR A 185 -4.91 8.12 -18.89
C THR A 185 -5.34 7.63 -17.50
N ARG A 186 -4.58 8.01 -16.47
CA ARG A 186 -4.75 7.63 -15.07
C ARG A 186 -4.67 8.87 -14.19
N PRO A 187 -5.38 8.93 -13.05
CA PRO A 187 -5.20 9.98 -12.05
C PRO A 187 -3.78 10.05 -11.47
N TYR A 188 -3.39 11.28 -11.11
CA TYR A 188 -2.19 11.63 -10.36
C TYR A 188 -2.56 11.86 -8.89
N LEU A 189 -1.83 11.26 -7.96
CA LEU A 189 -2.01 11.40 -6.52
C LEU A 189 -0.72 11.90 -5.88
N ASN A 190 -0.77 13.11 -5.34
CA ASN A 190 0.36 13.84 -4.78
C ASN A 190 0.83 13.36 -3.40
N SER A 191 -0.08 12.74 -2.64
CA SER A 191 0.17 12.14 -1.34
C SER A 191 -0.89 11.07 -1.06
N THR A 192 -0.54 10.04 -0.31
CA THR A 192 -1.50 9.10 0.26
C THR A 192 -2.09 9.60 1.59
N GLY A 193 -1.49 10.61 2.21
CA GLY A 193 -2.10 11.43 3.26
C GLY A 193 -2.82 12.66 2.71
N GLY A 194 -3.34 13.53 3.59
CA GLY A 194 -3.89 14.84 3.22
C GLY A 194 -5.17 15.22 3.95
N VAL A 195 -6.20 14.37 3.92
CA VAL A 195 -7.42 14.65 4.68
C VAL A 195 -7.15 14.42 6.17
N GLY A 196 -7.40 15.44 6.98
CA GLY A 196 -7.21 15.38 8.43
C GLY A 196 -5.77 15.61 8.87
N SER A 197 -4.84 15.96 7.97
CA SER A 197 -3.44 16.21 8.31
C SER A 197 -3.26 17.41 9.24
N GLU A 198 -4.19 18.35 9.28
CA GLU A 198 -4.20 19.46 10.22
C GLU A 198 -4.23 19.02 11.70
N GLN A 199 -4.51 17.73 11.96
CA GLN A 199 -4.44 17.12 13.29
C GLN A 199 -3.01 16.78 13.72
N GLY A 200 -2.00 16.90 12.85
CA GLY A 200 -0.60 16.60 13.18
C GLY A 200 -0.31 15.11 13.36
N ILE A 201 -1.12 14.21 12.77
CA ILE A 201 -1.01 12.76 12.95
C ILE A 201 0.11 12.14 12.09
N ILE A 202 0.25 12.64 10.86
CA ILE A 202 1.20 12.12 9.87
C ILE A 202 2.52 12.89 9.94
N THR A 203 2.41 14.23 9.89
CA THR A 203 3.51 15.19 9.98
C THR A 203 2.98 16.46 10.67
N GLU A 204 3.88 17.36 11.07
CA GLU A 204 3.55 18.59 11.80
C GLU A 204 2.81 19.62 10.92
N GLU A 205 2.95 19.52 9.61
CA GLU A 205 2.35 20.42 8.62
C GLU A 205 1.08 19.85 7.98
N GLU A 206 0.20 20.72 7.51
CA GLU A 206 -0.95 20.30 6.72
C GLU A 206 -0.48 19.82 5.33
N VAL A 207 -0.83 18.58 4.98
CA VAL A 207 -0.37 17.92 3.75
C VAL A 207 -1.24 18.36 2.56
N ILE A 208 -0.93 19.54 2.04
CA ILE A 208 -1.56 20.14 0.86
C ILE A 208 -0.46 20.61 -0.11
N SER A 209 -0.51 20.15 -1.36
CA SER A 209 0.37 20.66 -2.41
C SER A 209 -0.05 22.06 -2.86
N GLU A 210 0.92 22.93 -3.09
CA GLU A 210 0.71 24.25 -3.71
C GLU A 210 0.22 24.15 -5.16
N ILE A 211 0.47 23.03 -5.84
CA ILE A 211 0.19 22.84 -7.27
C ILE A 211 -1.09 22.03 -7.50
N SER A 212 -1.19 20.87 -6.86
CA SER A 212 -2.29 19.92 -7.05
C SER A 212 -3.31 19.97 -5.91
N GLY A 213 -3.07 20.73 -4.85
CA GLY A 213 -3.97 20.90 -3.72
C GLY A 213 -4.02 19.68 -2.81
N SER A 214 -5.15 19.50 -2.13
CA SER A 214 -5.37 18.32 -1.27
C SER A 214 -5.52 17.04 -2.10
N SER A 215 -4.89 15.96 -1.66
CA SER A 215 -5.03 14.61 -2.22
C SER A 215 -6.47 14.08 -2.11
N ARG A 216 -7.23 14.57 -1.13
CA ARG A 216 -8.59 14.12 -0.75
C ARG A 216 -8.67 12.64 -0.31
N VAL A 217 -7.54 12.02 0.03
CA VAL A 217 -7.43 10.70 0.67
C VAL A 217 -6.86 10.86 2.09
N LYS A 218 -6.90 9.80 2.91
CA LYS A 218 -6.48 9.87 4.31
C LYS A 218 -5.53 8.74 4.70
N MET A 219 -4.70 9.06 5.69
CA MET A 219 -3.73 8.17 6.33
C MET A 219 -3.68 8.54 7.82
N LEU A 220 -4.73 8.24 8.58
CA LEU A 220 -4.86 8.68 9.99
C LEU A 220 -4.73 7.50 10.96
N GLY A 221 -4.04 6.43 10.52
CA GLY A 221 -4.04 5.14 11.18
C GLY A 221 -5.45 4.53 11.28
N PRO A 222 -5.65 3.60 12.23
CA PRO A 222 -4.66 3.04 13.15
C PRO A 222 -3.67 2.09 12.49
N TYR A 223 -2.61 1.73 13.23
CA TYR A 223 -1.61 0.70 12.89
C TYR A 223 -1.36 -0.30 14.03
N ALA A 224 -2.21 -0.28 15.06
CA ALA A 224 -2.12 -1.10 16.26
C ALA A 224 -3.51 -1.61 16.67
N TYR A 225 -3.56 -2.45 17.71
CA TYR A 225 -4.81 -3.04 18.22
C TYR A 225 -5.95 -2.03 18.27
N THR A 226 -6.99 -2.31 17.51
CA THR A 226 -8.17 -1.46 17.39
C THR A 226 -9.42 -2.35 17.41
N PRO A 227 -10.38 -2.13 18.32
CA PRO A 227 -11.53 -3.02 18.45
C PRO A 227 -12.47 -2.93 17.23
N PRO A 228 -13.21 -4.01 16.90
CA PRO A 228 -14.13 -4.08 15.75
C PRO A 228 -15.05 -2.87 15.55
N VAL A 229 -15.61 -2.35 16.64
CA VAL A 229 -16.59 -1.25 16.63
C VAL A 229 -16.01 0.05 16.06
N TYR A 230 -14.70 0.28 16.21
CA TYR A 230 -14.02 1.49 15.77
C TYR A 230 -14.29 1.80 14.29
N TRP A 231 -14.18 0.79 13.42
CA TRP A 231 -14.33 0.95 11.98
C TRP A 231 -15.71 1.48 11.56
N TYR A 232 -16.74 1.18 12.36
CA TYR A 232 -18.10 1.63 12.11
C TYR A 232 -18.38 3.01 12.71
N THR A 233 -17.85 3.27 13.90
CA THR A 233 -18.23 4.44 14.70
C THR A 233 -17.33 5.65 14.53
N ASP A 234 -16.04 5.46 14.27
CA ASP A 234 -15.13 6.57 14.08
C ASP A 234 -15.39 7.31 12.76
N LYS A 235 -15.33 8.64 12.82
CA LYS A 235 -15.56 9.58 11.71
C LYS A 235 -14.49 10.66 11.62
N LYS A 236 -13.46 10.60 12.46
CA LYS A 236 -12.38 11.61 12.52
C LYS A 236 -11.02 11.06 12.09
N LEU A 237 -10.77 9.77 12.33
CA LEU A 237 -9.49 9.11 12.05
C LEU A 237 -9.69 8.01 10.99
N GLY A 238 -9.39 6.76 11.32
CA GLY A 238 -9.35 5.61 10.42
C GLY A 238 -10.70 4.98 10.06
N GLY A 239 -11.81 5.39 10.68
CA GLY A 239 -13.13 4.78 10.47
C GLY A 239 -13.62 4.79 9.00
N ALA A 240 -14.67 4.03 8.69
CA ALA A 240 -15.11 3.75 7.32
C ALA A 240 -15.77 4.94 6.60
N TYR A 241 -14.94 5.87 6.11
CA TYR A 241 -15.27 7.00 5.26
C TYR A 241 -14.06 7.39 4.41
N GLY A 242 -14.31 8.02 3.25
CA GLY A 242 -13.26 8.38 2.31
C GLY A 242 -12.39 7.20 1.85
N PHE A 243 -11.18 7.49 1.38
CA PHE A 243 -10.20 6.48 1.02
C PHE A 243 -9.10 6.46 2.07
N ASN A 244 -9.06 5.40 2.88
CA ASN A 244 -7.95 5.14 3.79
C ASN A 244 -6.85 4.35 3.06
N THR A 245 -5.73 4.99 2.75
CA THR A 245 -4.69 4.45 1.86
C THR A 245 -3.70 3.51 2.55
N GLU A 246 -3.77 3.44 3.88
CA GLU A 246 -3.09 2.45 4.71
C GLU A 246 -3.65 2.52 6.13
N THR A 247 -4.10 1.38 6.62
CA THR A 247 -4.57 1.24 7.99
C THR A 247 -4.68 -0.22 8.34
N CYS A 248 -4.59 -0.56 9.61
CA CYS A 248 -4.81 -1.92 10.07
C CYS A 248 -5.09 -1.98 11.58
N PRO A 249 -5.61 -3.11 12.07
CA PRO A 249 -5.74 -3.34 13.50
C PRO A 249 -4.42 -3.81 14.17
N GLY A 250 -3.27 -3.68 13.50
CA GLY A 250 -1.95 -3.91 14.06
C GLY A 250 -1.41 -5.33 13.92
N ALA A 251 -1.18 -5.99 15.06
CA ALA A 251 -0.55 -7.30 15.10
C ALA A 251 -1.43 -8.37 14.41
N ASN A 252 -0.77 -9.25 13.67
CA ASN A 252 -1.34 -10.38 12.94
C ASN A 252 -0.44 -11.60 13.17
N VAL A 253 -0.59 -12.23 14.34
CA VAL A 253 0.25 -13.38 14.73
C VAL A 253 -0.04 -14.57 13.79
N PRO A 254 0.98 -15.18 13.15
CA PRO A 254 0.76 -16.22 12.16
C PRO A 254 0.30 -17.55 12.78
N PRO A 255 -0.13 -18.54 11.96
CA PRO A 255 -0.49 -19.86 12.43
C PRO A 255 0.65 -20.56 13.21
N LEU A 256 0.28 -21.51 14.06
CA LEU A 256 1.25 -22.23 14.93
C LEU A 256 2.38 -22.85 14.12
N GLU A 257 2.09 -23.37 12.94
CA GLU A 257 3.06 -24.01 12.04
C GLU A 257 4.14 -23.03 11.58
N SER A 258 3.78 -21.76 11.35
CA SER A 258 4.75 -20.71 11.04
C SER A 258 5.53 -20.30 12.28
N ILE A 259 4.86 -20.14 13.43
CA ILE A 259 5.52 -19.83 14.71
C ILE A 259 6.61 -20.85 15.02
N LEU A 260 6.34 -22.15 14.86
CA LEU A 260 7.30 -23.23 15.10
C LEU A 260 8.51 -23.21 14.15
N LYS A 261 8.40 -22.58 12.99
CA LYS A 261 9.53 -22.37 12.07
C LYS A 261 10.32 -21.10 12.38
N MET A 262 9.66 -20.10 12.95
CA MET A 262 10.24 -18.79 13.25
C MET A 262 10.96 -18.76 14.60
N ILE A 263 10.40 -19.45 15.59
CA ILE A 263 10.82 -19.32 16.99
C ILE A 263 11.46 -20.64 17.47
N PRO A 264 12.67 -20.59 18.06
CA PRO A 264 13.31 -21.76 18.67
C PRO A 264 12.42 -22.44 19.73
N GLY A 265 12.49 -23.77 19.80
CA GLY A 265 11.61 -24.58 20.66
C GLY A 265 11.63 -24.21 22.14
N ASP A 266 12.80 -23.86 22.68
CA ASP A 266 13.02 -23.43 24.06
C ASP A 266 12.53 -22.01 24.35
N GLN A 267 12.08 -21.28 23.33
CA GLN A 267 11.64 -19.88 23.39
C GLN A 267 10.19 -19.70 22.89
N LEU A 268 9.46 -20.80 22.66
CA LEU A 268 8.08 -20.78 22.18
C LEU A 268 7.10 -20.18 23.20
N TRP A 269 7.40 -20.26 24.50
CA TRP A 269 6.47 -19.79 25.52
C TRP A 269 7.17 -19.42 26.84
N PRO A 270 6.79 -18.31 27.50
CA PRO A 270 5.88 -17.25 27.05
C PRO A 270 6.50 -16.37 25.95
N ILE A 271 5.71 -15.42 25.41
CA ILE A 271 6.22 -14.38 24.50
C ILE A 271 7.41 -13.68 25.14
N ASN A 272 8.48 -13.51 24.37
CA ASN A 272 9.76 -12.98 24.79
C ASN A 272 10.41 -12.21 23.64
N ARG A 273 11.64 -11.73 23.87
CA ARG A 273 12.41 -10.92 22.90
C ARG A 273 12.52 -11.56 21.51
N THR A 274 12.51 -12.88 21.39
CA THR A 274 12.62 -13.56 20.09
C THR A 274 11.34 -13.44 19.27
N TRP A 275 10.18 -13.37 19.92
CA TRP A 275 8.93 -13.01 19.24
C TRP A 275 8.95 -11.53 18.82
N GLU A 276 9.42 -10.67 19.71
CA GLU A 276 9.47 -9.21 19.50
C GLU A 276 10.48 -8.80 18.42
N PHE A 277 11.51 -9.62 18.18
CA PHE A 277 12.39 -9.46 17.02
C PHE A 277 11.62 -9.50 15.69
N HIS A 278 10.56 -10.29 15.63
CA HIS A 278 9.65 -10.40 14.48
C HIS A 278 8.48 -9.41 14.56
N CYS A 279 8.60 -8.31 15.32
CA CYS A 279 7.62 -7.22 15.32
C CYS A 279 8.15 -6.00 14.55
N GLY A 280 7.35 -4.93 14.50
CA GLY A 280 7.77 -3.66 13.92
C GLY A 280 8.86 -2.96 14.75
N LYS A 281 9.19 -1.74 14.37
CA LYS A 281 10.09 -0.86 15.14
C LYS A 281 9.29 0.15 15.96
N ASN A 282 10.00 0.94 16.77
CA ASN A 282 9.43 2.05 17.54
C ASN A 282 8.23 1.58 18.40
N GLU A 283 7.08 2.24 18.25
CA GLU A 283 5.82 1.95 18.96
C GLU A 283 5.21 0.57 18.67
N PHE A 284 5.75 -0.16 17.68
CA PHE A 284 5.26 -1.46 17.21
C PHE A 284 6.24 -2.60 17.53
N SER A 285 7.20 -2.38 18.43
CA SER A 285 8.26 -3.33 18.78
C SER A 285 7.84 -4.46 19.73
N THR A 286 6.60 -4.48 20.22
CA THR A 286 6.12 -5.52 21.14
C THR A 286 4.71 -6.02 20.79
N LEU A 287 4.33 -7.16 21.36
CA LEU A 287 2.97 -7.72 21.26
C LEU A 287 2.09 -7.40 22.47
N ASP A 288 2.44 -6.42 23.29
CA ASP A 288 1.79 -6.11 24.56
C ASP A 288 0.29 -5.78 24.40
N ARG A 289 -0.06 -4.91 23.43
CA ARG A 289 -1.43 -4.49 23.12
C ARG A 289 -2.26 -5.69 22.66
N PHE A 290 -1.67 -6.55 21.83
CA PHE A 290 -2.32 -7.74 21.29
C PHE A 290 -2.51 -8.82 22.37
N GLN A 291 -1.50 -9.08 23.21
CA GLN A 291 -1.61 -9.98 24.36
C GLN A 291 -2.68 -9.50 25.33
N LYS A 292 -2.68 -8.22 25.68
CA LYS A 292 -3.69 -7.61 26.54
C LYS A 292 -5.10 -7.78 25.97
N ALA A 293 -5.26 -7.61 24.66
CA ALA A 293 -6.53 -7.83 23.99
C ALA A 293 -6.97 -9.30 24.05
N ILE A 294 -6.08 -10.26 23.81
CA ILE A 294 -6.37 -11.69 23.98
C ILE A 294 -6.79 -12.00 25.41
N GLU A 295 -6.05 -11.51 26.40
CA GLU A 295 -6.33 -11.80 27.81
C GLU A 295 -7.70 -11.26 28.26
N LYS A 296 -8.01 -10.01 27.89
CA LYS A 296 -9.32 -9.40 28.18
C LYS A 296 -10.45 -10.04 27.36
N ARG A 297 -10.10 -10.51 26.16
CA ARG A 297 -10.93 -11.13 25.11
C ARG A 297 -11.48 -12.49 25.48
N TYR A 298 -10.52 -13.38 25.69
CA TYR A 298 -10.67 -14.83 25.66
C TYR A 298 -9.95 -15.50 26.85
N GLY A 299 -9.49 -14.70 27.82
CA GLY A 299 -8.69 -15.14 28.96
C GLY A 299 -7.23 -15.39 28.62
N LYS A 300 -6.40 -15.47 29.66
CA LYS A 300 -4.95 -15.72 29.54
C LYS A 300 -4.64 -17.07 28.88
N ALA A 301 -3.67 -17.09 27.98
CA ALA A 301 -3.13 -18.34 27.43
C ALA A 301 -2.09 -18.93 28.39
N THR A 302 -1.97 -20.26 28.42
CA THR A 302 -1.04 -20.99 29.30
C THR A 302 0.10 -21.66 28.55
N ASP A 303 0.00 -21.74 27.23
CA ASP A 303 0.96 -22.34 26.32
C ASP A 303 0.82 -21.73 24.91
N VAL A 304 1.78 -22.03 24.03
CA VAL A 304 1.85 -21.49 22.67
C VAL A 304 0.68 -21.92 21.78
N ALA A 305 0.15 -23.14 21.97
CA ALA A 305 -0.95 -23.65 21.17
C ALA A 305 -2.26 -22.92 21.51
N GLY A 306 -2.52 -22.72 22.80
CA GLY A 306 -3.63 -21.94 23.32
C GLY A 306 -3.54 -20.46 22.95
N PHE A 307 -2.33 -19.89 22.95
CA PHE A 307 -2.11 -18.53 22.47
C PHE A 307 -2.38 -18.43 20.96
N SER A 308 -1.77 -19.29 20.14
CA SER A 308 -1.94 -19.26 18.68
C SER A 308 -3.42 -19.42 18.28
N LYS A 309 -4.15 -20.35 18.89
CA LYS A 309 -5.60 -20.51 18.65
C LYS A 309 -6.39 -19.23 18.94
N LYS A 310 -6.14 -18.59 20.09
CA LYS A 310 -6.78 -17.32 20.46
C LYS A 310 -6.37 -16.19 19.52
N ALA A 311 -5.12 -16.17 19.10
CA ALA A 311 -4.60 -15.20 18.15
C ALA A 311 -5.28 -15.32 16.79
N GLN A 312 -5.51 -16.53 16.26
CA GLN A 312 -6.23 -16.69 14.99
C GLN A 312 -7.68 -16.18 15.07
N VAL A 313 -8.36 -16.43 16.20
CA VAL A 313 -9.70 -15.86 16.43
C VAL A 313 -9.63 -14.34 16.50
N LEU A 314 -8.64 -13.77 17.19
CA LEU A 314 -8.48 -12.33 17.28
C LEU A 314 -8.16 -11.70 15.91
N ASN A 315 -7.23 -12.28 15.15
CA ASN A 315 -6.88 -11.82 13.81
C ASN A 315 -8.12 -11.71 12.92
N TYR A 316 -8.93 -12.76 12.87
CA TYR A 316 -10.17 -12.77 12.10
C TYR A 316 -11.15 -11.70 12.58
N GLU A 317 -11.34 -11.60 13.91
CA GLU A 317 -12.25 -10.65 14.49
C GLU A 317 -11.80 -9.19 14.31
N LEU A 318 -10.51 -8.92 14.23
CA LEU A 318 -9.99 -7.58 14.00
C LEU A 318 -10.02 -7.19 12.51
N MET A 319 -9.71 -8.14 11.62
CA MET A 319 -9.59 -7.89 10.19
C MET A 319 -10.95 -7.76 9.48
N ARG A 320 -11.87 -8.70 9.74
CA ARG A 320 -13.17 -8.76 9.06
C ARG A 320 -13.98 -7.44 9.19
N PRO A 321 -14.13 -6.83 10.39
CA PRO A 321 -14.94 -5.62 10.57
C PRO A 321 -14.41 -4.40 9.82
N MET A 322 -13.09 -4.31 9.59
CA MET A 322 -12.51 -3.22 8.81
C MET A 322 -13.07 -3.24 7.38
N PHE A 323 -12.92 -4.36 6.68
CA PHE A 323 -13.44 -4.50 5.31
C PHE A 323 -14.96 -4.43 5.25
N GLU A 324 -15.68 -5.04 6.20
CA GLU A 324 -17.15 -4.99 6.27
C GLU A 324 -17.66 -3.55 6.46
N ALA A 325 -17.01 -2.75 7.31
CA ALA A 325 -17.43 -1.36 7.56
C ALA A 325 -17.29 -0.47 6.32
N PHE A 326 -16.18 -0.57 5.59
CA PHE A 326 -15.99 0.16 4.33
C PHE A 326 -16.97 -0.30 3.25
N GLN A 327 -17.28 -1.59 3.19
CA GLN A 327 -18.27 -2.13 2.28
C GLN A 327 -19.70 -1.66 2.60
N ALA A 328 -20.06 -1.62 3.89
CA ALA A 328 -21.35 -1.15 4.38
C ALA A 328 -21.53 0.37 4.12
N ASN A 329 -20.44 1.15 4.25
CA ASN A 329 -20.45 2.60 4.09
C ASN A 329 -20.06 3.07 2.67
N LYS A 330 -20.20 2.24 1.63
CA LYS A 330 -19.84 2.57 0.23
C LYS A 330 -20.46 3.85 -0.36
N SER A 331 -21.44 4.46 0.31
CA SER A 331 -21.99 5.77 -0.05
C SER A 331 -21.04 6.93 0.28
N ILE A 332 -20.23 6.80 1.32
CA ILE A 332 -19.28 7.81 1.82
C ILE A 332 -17.82 7.32 1.84
N ALA A 333 -17.61 6.01 1.94
CA ALA A 333 -16.32 5.35 1.84
C ALA A 333 -16.00 5.06 0.36
N THR A 334 -14.75 5.31 -0.02
CA THR A 334 -14.25 5.16 -1.39
C THR A 334 -13.11 4.15 -1.49
N GLY A 335 -12.45 3.81 -0.38
CA GLY A 335 -11.55 2.67 -0.35
C GLY A 335 -10.86 2.42 0.99
N VAL A 336 -10.26 1.24 1.12
CA VAL A 336 -9.36 0.87 2.22
C VAL A 336 -8.21 0.00 1.71
N ILE A 337 -6.99 0.31 2.15
CA ILE A 337 -5.81 -0.53 2.00
C ILE A 337 -5.40 -1.06 3.37
N GLN A 338 -5.47 -2.37 3.55
CA GLN A 338 -4.92 -3.04 4.73
C GLN A 338 -3.40 -2.90 4.77
N TRP A 339 -2.85 -2.46 5.89
CA TRP A 339 -1.41 -2.44 6.13
C TRP A 339 -0.97 -3.71 6.88
N MET A 340 -0.45 -4.75 6.22
CA MET A 340 -0.15 -4.93 4.79
C MET A 340 -0.76 -6.26 4.27
N LEU A 341 -0.55 -6.57 2.99
CA LEU A 341 -0.92 -7.83 2.35
C LEU A 341 -0.04 -8.97 2.87
N ASN A 342 1.26 -8.76 2.78
CA ASN A 342 2.32 -9.72 3.04
C ASN A 342 3.44 -9.04 3.85
N SER A 343 4.50 -9.78 4.15
CA SER A 343 5.67 -9.22 4.86
C SER A 343 6.97 -9.68 4.22
N ALA A 344 7.96 -8.79 4.23
CA ALA A 344 9.29 -9.02 3.66
C ALA A 344 10.09 -10.11 4.40
N LEU A 345 9.72 -10.44 5.64
CA LEU A 345 10.31 -11.49 6.45
C LEU A 345 9.22 -12.15 7.32
N PRO A 346 9.50 -13.30 7.96
CA PRO A 346 8.56 -13.84 8.94
C PRO A 346 8.27 -12.80 10.04
N ASN A 347 6.99 -12.46 10.22
CA ASN A 347 6.57 -11.29 11.00
C ASN A 347 5.35 -11.61 11.89
N MET A 348 5.11 -10.76 12.88
CA MET A 348 3.99 -10.78 13.83
C MET A 348 3.00 -9.64 13.62
N TYR A 349 3.31 -8.68 12.73
CA TYR A 349 2.51 -7.49 12.44
C TYR A 349 2.17 -7.39 10.96
N TRP A 350 1.05 -6.72 10.67
CA TRP A 350 0.77 -6.13 9.35
C TRP A 350 0.86 -7.11 8.17
N GLN A 351 0.10 -8.20 8.23
CA GLN A 351 0.04 -9.21 7.16
C GLN A 351 -1.35 -9.88 7.13
N LEU A 352 -1.71 -10.48 5.99
CA LEU A 352 -2.97 -11.21 5.80
C LEU A 352 -2.81 -12.74 5.74
#